data_AF-D3LAQ9-F1
#
_entry.id   AF-D3LAQ9-F1
#
_cell.length_a   1.000
_cell.length_b   1.000
_cell.length_c   1.000
_cell.angle_alpha   90.00
_cell.angle_beta   90.00
_cell.angle_gamma   90.00
#
_symmetry.space_group_name_H-M   'P 1'
#
loop_
_entity.id
_entity.type
_entity.pdbx_description
1 polymer ?
#
loop_
_entity_poly.entity_id
_entity_poly.type
_entity_poly.pdbx_seq_one_letter_code
_entity_poly.pdbx_strand_id
1 'polypeptide(L)'
;MKKLISKFFSGLVSAIAVIAIFAITGNQVQAAGNKQDVLYSKIKAQGKLIVGTSADFPPYEFLISKDGKQTPVGADMSLAKKIAKNLGVKLQIKNMSFDSLLVAQKAGKVDILIAGMGSTPERKKEVDFSVPYYTAKETLVIRSNEAKKSSPIKTWLV
;
A
#
# COMPACT_ATOMS: atom_id res chain seq x y z
N MET A 1 24.66 75.06 8.46
CA MET A 1 24.45 73.83 9.27
C MET A 1 23.08 73.17 9.07
N LYS A 2 22.46 73.24 7.87
CA LYS A 2 21.19 72.52 7.54
C LYS A 2 21.26 71.60 6.32
N LYS A 3 22.38 71.58 5.59
CA LYS A 3 22.59 70.74 4.39
C LYS A 3 23.50 69.52 4.60
N LEU A 4 24.03 69.32 5.82
CA LEU A 4 24.97 68.24 6.13
C LEU A 4 24.32 67.04 6.84
N ILE A 5 23.07 67.17 7.28
CA ILE A 5 22.33 66.10 8.00
C ILE A 5 21.43 65.27 7.05
N SER A 6 21.06 65.78 5.86
CA SER A 6 20.18 65.04 4.93
C SER A 6 20.91 64.00 4.06
N LYS A 7 22.24 64.10 3.94
CA LYS A 7 23.05 63.14 3.17
C LYS A 7 23.49 61.91 3.97
N PHE A 8 23.34 61.93 5.30
CA PHE A 8 23.64 60.77 6.15
C PHE A 8 22.42 59.89 6.44
N PHE A 9 21.20 60.38 6.23
CA PHE A 9 19.97 59.60 6.45
C PHE A 9 19.50 58.82 5.21
N SER A 10 20.02 59.13 4.02
CA SER A 10 19.70 58.45 2.76
C SER A 10 20.62 57.26 2.44
N GLY A 11 21.82 57.21 3.03
CA GLY A 11 22.78 56.12 2.83
C GLY A 11 22.58 54.90 3.73
N LEU A 12 21.90 55.03 4.88
CA LEU A 12 21.76 53.95 5.85
C LEU A 12 20.52 53.07 5.60
N VAL A 13 19.51 53.58 4.89
CA VAL A 13 18.29 52.81 4.55
C VAL A 13 18.51 51.86 3.35
N SER A 14 19.49 52.15 2.48
CA SER A 14 19.81 51.26 1.35
C SER A 14 20.69 50.06 1.72
N ALA A 15 21.46 50.11 2.82
CA ALA A 15 22.30 48.99 3.24
C ALA A 15 21.53 47.90 4.01
N ILE A 16 20.41 48.25 4.65
CA ILE A 16 19.57 47.28 5.39
C ILE A 16 18.60 46.55 4.44
N ALA A 17 18.20 47.19 3.33
CA ALA A 17 17.32 46.56 2.33
C ALA A 17 18.01 45.45 1.51
N VAL A 18 19.34 45.49 1.35
CA VAL A 18 20.08 44.46 0.59
C VAL A 18 20.38 43.21 1.44
N ILE A 19 20.50 43.35 2.76
CA ILE A 19 20.68 42.22 3.68
C ILE A 19 19.35 41.45 3.89
N ALA A 20 18.21 42.14 3.76
CA ALA A 20 16.90 41.50 3.85
C ALA A 20 16.51 40.65 2.63
N ILE A 21 17.13 40.87 1.45
CA ILE A 21 16.82 40.12 0.23
C ILE A 21 17.68 38.84 0.12
N PHE A 22 18.84 38.77 0.78
CA PHE A 22 19.66 37.55 0.82
C PHE A 22 19.21 36.52 1.86
N ALA A 23 18.28 36.88 2.75
CA ALA A 23 17.72 35.97 3.76
C ALA A 23 16.49 35.19 3.27
N ILE A 24 16.00 35.44 2.04
CA ILE A 24 14.79 34.76 1.49
C ILE A 24 15.15 33.67 0.46
N THR A 25 16.42 33.58 0.02
CA THR A 25 16.86 32.56 -0.95
C THR A 25 17.54 31.35 -0.32
N GLY A 26 17.41 31.15 0.99
CA GLY A 26 17.98 30.01 1.71
C GLY A 26 16.93 28.96 2.06
N ASN A 27 16.98 27.81 1.37
CA ASN A 27 16.29 26.56 1.69
C ASN A 27 14.78 26.49 1.43
N GLN A 28 14.41 26.58 0.15
CA GLN A 28 13.45 25.62 -0.40
C GLN A 28 14.22 24.65 -1.29
N VAL A 29 15.12 23.86 -0.68
CA VAL A 29 15.37 22.53 -1.22
C VAL A 29 14.12 21.76 -0.90
N GLN A 30 13.13 21.88 -1.79
CA GLN A 30 12.10 20.87 -1.93
C GLN A 30 12.89 19.62 -2.26
N ALA A 31 13.22 18.84 -1.23
CA ALA A 31 13.71 17.50 -1.44
C ALA A 31 12.58 16.81 -2.20
N ALA A 32 12.72 16.75 -3.52
CA ALA A 32 12.23 15.67 -4.33
C ALA A 32 13.02 14.41 -3.92
N GLY A 33 12.95 14.09 -2.64
CA GLY A 33 13.37 12.83 -2.08
C GLY A 33 12.41 11.84 -2.69
N ASN A 34 12.94 11.08 -3.64
CA ASN A 34 12.41 9.82 -4.15
C ASN A 34 11.32 9.28 -3.20
N LYS A 35 10.04 9.30 -3.61
CA LYS A 35 8.95 8.55 -2.96
C LYS A 35 9.17 7.03 -3.03
N GLN A 36 10.41 6.62 -3.24
CA GLN A 36 10.90 5.27 -3.22
C GLN A 36 11.54 5.08 -1.84
N ASP A 37 10.86 4.54 -0.83
CA ASP A 37 9.48 4.07 -0.74
C ASP A 37 9.21 4.07 0.77
N VAL A 38 8.38 5.00 1.28
CA VAL A 38 8.21 5.22 2.73
C VAL A 38 7.85 3.92 3.43
N LEU A 39 7.06 3.08 2.75
CA LEU A 39 6.70 1.74 3.20
C LEU A 39 7.91 0.80 3.21
N TYR A 40 8.72 0.78 2.15
CA TYR A 40 9.96 -0.01 2.11
C TYR A 40 10.90 0.34 3.27
N SER A 41 11.20 1.63 3.46
CA SER A 41 12.08 2.11 4.53
C SER A 41 11.53 1.73 5.90
N LYS A 42 10.21 1.88 6.12
CA LYS A 42 9.53 1.42 7.34
C LYS A 42 9.72 -0.08 7.56
N ILE A 43 9.45 -0.91 6.54
CA ILE A 43 9.58 -2.38 6.61
C ILE A 43 11.02 -2.79 6.93
N LYS A 44 12.00 -2.16 6.28
CA LYS A 44 13.42 -2.41 6.51
C LYS A 44 13.84 -2.02 7.92
N ALA A 45 13.43 -0.84 8.39
CA ALA A 45 13.74 -0.38 9.74
C ALA A 45 13.13 -1.27 10.84
N GLN A 46 11.88 -1.73 10.68
CA GLN A 46 11.25 -2.62 11.66
C GLN A 46 11.69 -4.09 11.56
N GLY A 47 12.42 -4.47 10.51
CA GLY A 47 12.93 -5.83 10.32
C GLY A 47 11.85 -6.90 10.07
N LYS A 48 10.62 -6.50 9.75
CA LYS A 48 9.49 -7.40 9.44
C LYS A 48 8.52 -6.82 8.43
N LEU A 49 7.87 -7.70 7.67
CA LEU A 49 6.74 -7.41 6.79
C LEU A 49 5.46 -7.98 7.42
N ILE A 50 4.48 -7.13 7.72
CA ILE A 50 3.18 -7.53 8.26
C ILE A 50 2.18 -7.64 7.11
N VAL A 51 1.76 -8.86 6.77
CA VAL A 51 0.78 -9.11 5.70
C VAL A 51 -0.59 -9.40 6.30
N GLY A 52 -1.62 -8.67 5.86
CA GLY A 52 -3.01 -8.98 6.13
C GLY A 52 -3.56 -10.00 5.11
N THR A 53 -4.27 -11.01 5.59
CA THR A 53 -4.91 -12.06 4.77
C THR A 53 -6.26 -12.48 5.35
N SER A 54 -7.09 -13.15 4.55
CA SER A 54 -8.30 -13.86 5.03
C SER A 54 -8.24 -15.32 4.64
N ALA A 55 -7.77 -16.18 5.54
CA ALA A 55 -7.41 -17.57 5.24
C ALA A 55 -8.64 -18.51 5.21
N ASP A 56 -9.63 -18.19 4.39
CA ASP A 56 -10.86 -18.94 4.14
C ASP A 56 -11.11 -19.23 2.64
N PHE A 57 -10.11 -19.00 1.79
CA PHE A 57 -10.22 -19.11 0.33
C PHE A 57 -9.16 -20.03 -0.31
N PRO A 58 -9.31 -21.37 -0.21
CA PRO A 58 -8.44 -22.31 -0.92
C PRO A 58 -8.53 -22.17 -2.45
N PRO A 59 -7.44 -22.34 -3.21
CA PRO A 59 -6.09 -22.72 -2.77
C PRO A 59 -5.18 -21.52 -2.43
N TYR A 60 -5.72 -20.30 -2.41
CA TYR A 60 -4.93 -19.07 -2.29
C TYR A 60 -4.46 -18.84 -0.85
N GLU A 61 -5.39 -18.79 0.10
CA GLU A 61 -5.10 -18.67 1.51
C GLU A 61 -6.12 -19.46 2.32
N PHE A 62 -5.65 -20.40 3.14
CA PHE A 62 -6.51 -21.23 3.95
C PHE A 62 -5.77 -21.72 5.19
N LEU A 63 -6.53 -22.05 6.23
CA LEU A 63 -5.96 -22.58 7.46
C LEU A 63 -5.75 -24.09 7.36
N ILE A 64 -4.60 -24.55 7.84
CA ILE A 64 -4.37 -25.96 8.20
C ILE A 64 -4.06 -26.05 9.68
N SER A 65 -4.38 -27.19 10.29
CA SER A 65 -3.85 -27.52 11.61
C SER A 65 -2.43 -28.03 11.47
N LYS A 66 -1.47 -27.32 12.09
CA LYS A 66 -0.08 -27.76 12.21
C LYS A 66 0.30 -27.67 13.69
N ASP A 67 0.68 -28.79 14.28
CA ASP A 67 1.08 -28.88 15.69
C ASP A 67 0.01 -28.31 16.65
N GLY A 68 -1.27 -28.57 16.35
CA GLY A 68 -2.41 -28.06 17.13
C GLY A 68 -2.71 -26.56 16.93
N LYS A 69 -2.02 -25.88 16.01
CA LYS A 69 -2.22 -24.46 15.71
C LYS A 69 -2.72 -24.27 14.28
N GLN A 70 -3.74 -23.42 14.13
CA GLN A 70 -4.22 -22.98 12.83
C GLN A 70 -3.16 -22.11 12.16
N THR A 71 -2.65 -22.57 11.01
CA THR A 71 -1.58 -21.93 10.26
C THR A 71 -2.09 -21.57 8.86
N PRO A 72 -2.07 -20.29 8.47
CA PRO A 72 -2.34 -19.89 7.10
C PRO A 72 -1.32 -20.49 6.14
N VAL A 73 -1.81 -21.13 5.08
CA VAL A 73 -1.03 -21.69 3.97
C VAL A 73 -1.73 -21.38 2.64
N GLY A 74 -1.07 -21.68 1.52
CA GLY A 74 -1.61 -21.50 0.18
C GLY A 74 -0.69 -20.70 -0.74
N ALA A 75 -1.18 -20.40 -1.94
CA ALA A 75 -0.44 -19.63 -2.95
C ALA A 75 -0.06 -18.23 -2.44
N ASP A 76 -0.99 -17.53 -1.80
CA ASP A 76 -0.80 -16.16 -1.29
C ASP A 76 0.21 -16.14 -0.13
N MET A 77 0.22 -17.17 0.72
CA MET A 77 1.22 -17.33 1.78
C MET A 77 2.61 -17.63 1.22
N SER A 78 2.68 -18.37 0.11
CA SER A 78 3.93 -18.65 -0.59
C SER A 78 4.50 -17.38 -1.23
N LEU A 79 3.63 -16.55 -1.82
CA LEU A 79 3.99 -15.23 -2.35
C LEU A 79 4.49 -14.30 -1.24
N ALA A 80 3.74 -14.19 -0.13
CA ALA A 80 4.11 -13.38 1.03
C ALA A 80 5.50 -13.76 1.58
N LYS A 81 5.78 -15.06 1.68
CA LYS A 81 7.09 -15.58 2.11
C LYS A 81 8.21 -15.19 1.15
N LYS A 82 7.97 -15.25 -0.16
CA LYS A 82 8.96 -14.87 -1.17
C LYS A 82 9.25 -13.36 -1.13
N ILE A 83 8.22 -12.52 -0.95
CA ILE A 83 8.39 -11.07 -0.80
C ILE A 83 9.21 -10.74 0.45
N ALA A 84 8.85 -11.28 1.61
CA ALA A 84 9.60 -11.05 2.85
C ALA A 84 11.07 -11.51 2.74
N LYS A 85 11.31 -12.66 2.09
CA LYS A 85 12.67 -13.17 1.82
C LYS A 85 13.46 -12.20 0.94
N ASN A 86 12.88 -11.69 -0.14
CA ASN A 86 13.54 -10.73 -1.03
C ASN A 86 13.83 -9.40 -0.34
N LEU A 87 12.96 -8.98 0.59
CA LEU A 87 13.19 -7.80 1.44
C LEU A 87 14.23 -8.06 2.54
N GLY A 88 14.59 -9.31 2.82
CA GLY A 88 15.49 -9.68 3.91
C GLY A 88 14.93 -9.38 5.29
N VAL A 89 13.62 -9.60 5.49
CA VAL A 89 12.91 -9.32 6.75
C VAL A 89 12.07 -10.50 7.20
N LYS A 90 11.63 -10.52 8.47
CA LYS A 90 10.72 -11.55 8.98
C LYS A 90 9.31 -11.37 8.41
N LEU A 91 8.63 -12.46 8.08
CA LEU A 91 7.22 -12.42 7.70
C LEU A 91 6.34 -12.54 8.96
N GLN A 92 5.34 -11.66 9.08
CA GLN A 92 4.27 -11.78 10.07
C GLN A 92 2.91 -11.77 9.36
N ILE A 93 2.16 -12.87 9.47
CA ILE A 93 0.80 -12.96 8.92
C ILE A 93 -0.22 -12.50 9.97
N LYS A 94 -1.15 -11.64 9.56
CA LYS A 94 -2.36 -11.29 10.32
C LYS A 94 -3.58 -11.80 9.58
N ASN A 95 -4.12 -12.91 10.05
CA ASN A 95 -5.37 -13.46 9.56
C ASN A 95 -6.57 -12.70 10.18
N MET A 96 -7.51 -12.25 9.36
CA MET A 96 -8.72 -11.53 9.77
C MET A 96 -9.84 -11.72 8.75
N SER A 97 -11.04 -11.17 8.99
CA SER A 97 -12.11 -11.20 8.00
C SER A 97 -11.76 -10.33 6.79
N PHE A 98 -12.17 -10.76 5.60
CA PHE A 98 -11.90 -10.06 4.35
C PHE A 98 -12.34 -8.58 4.39
N ASP A 99 -13.51 -8.29 4.94
CA ASP A 99 -14.06 -6.92 5.07
C ASP A 99 -13.19 -6.00 5.94
N SER A 100 -12.43 -6.56 6.87
CA SER A 100 -11.57 -5.78 7.78
C SER A 100 -10.21 -5.42 7.20
N LEU A 101 -9.82 -6.01 6.07
CA LEU A 101 -8.47 -5.89 5.51
C LEU A 101 -8.13 -4.45 5.12
N LEU A 102 -9.00 -3.77 4.38
CA LEU A 102 -8.77 -2.38 3.95
C LEU A 102 -8.72 -1.43 5.14
N VAL A 103 -9.60 -1.62 6.12
CA VAL A 103 -9.60 -0.83 7.37
C VAL A 103 -8.30 -1.04 8.13
N ALA A 104 -7.83 -2.28 8.26
CA ALA A 104 -6.58 -2.60 8.93
C ALA A 104 -5.35 -2.01 8.21
N GLN A 105 -5.35 -2.01 6.87
CA GLN A 105 -4.29 -1.40 6.07
C GLN A 105 -4.26 0.12 6.26
N LYS A 106 -5.41 0.79 6.15
CA LYS A 106 -5.52 2.25 6.35
C LYS A 106 -5.14 2.68 7.77
N ALA A 107 -5.45 1.85 8.77
CA ALA A 107 -5.04 2.08 10.16
C ALA A 107 -3.56 1.74 10.43
N GLY A 108 -2.79 1.31 9.42
CA GLY A 108 -1.38 0.94 9.57
C GLY A 108 -1.14 -0.34 10.39
N LYS A 109 -2.18 -1.15 10.64
CA LYS A 109 -2.08 -2.41 11.40
C LYS A 109 -1.39 -3.52 10.60
N VAL A 110 -1.41 -3.42 9.27
CA VAL A 110 -0.70 -4.28 8.32
C VAL A 110 0.01 -3.40 7.30
N ASP A 111 1.08 -3.90 6.70
CA ASP A 111 1.88 -3.17 5.71
C ASP A 111 1.31 -3.36 4.30
N ILE A 112 0.95 -4.60 3.95
CA ILE A 112 0.34 -4.96 2.67
C ILE A 112 -0.78 -5.99 2.85
N LEU A 113 -1.61 -6.14 1.82
CA LEU A 113 -2.66 -7.16 1.74
C LEU A 113 -2.33 -8.16 0.65
N ILE A 114 -2.39 -9.45 0.97
CA ILE A 114 -2.28 -10.56 0.00
C ILE A 114 -3.39 -11.54 0.40
N ALA A 115 -4.50 -11.49 -0.32
CA ALA A 115 -5.77 -12.10 0.06
C ALA A 115 -6.73 -12.24 -1.15
N GLY A 116 -6.22 -12.58 -2.33
CA GLY A 116 -7.02 -12.64 -3.56
C GLY A 116 -7.80 -11.36 -3.92
N MET A 117 -7.40 -10.19 -3.40
CA MET A 117 -8.21 -8.98 -3.48
C MET A 117 -8.20 -8.35 -4.88
N GLY A 118 -9.33 -8.46 -5.58
CA GLY A 118 -9.55 -7.75 -6.85
C GLY A 118 -9.57 -6.23 -6.71
N SER A 119 -8.96 -5.54 -7.68
CA SER A 119 -8.78 -4.07 -7.69
C SER A 119 -9.98 -3.34 -8.32
N THR A 120 -11.12 -3.29 -7.62
CA THR A 120 -12.32 -2.57 -8.12
C THR A 120 -12.11 -1.05 -8.10
N PRO A 121 -12.86 -0.27 -8.91
CA PRO A 121 -12.80 1.18 -8.90
C PRO A 121 -13.03 1.79 -7.50
N GLU A 122 -13.91 1.20 -6.70
CA GLU A 122 -14.22 1.64 -5.34
C GLU A 122 -13.01 1.45 -4.42
N ARG A 123 -12.36 0.29 -4.48
CA ARG A 123 -11.18 0.01 -3.65
C ARG A 123 -9.97 0.86 -4.06
N LYS A 124 -9.81 1.14 -5.36
CA LYS A 124 -8.75 2.01 -5.88
C LYS A 124 -8.87 3.47 -5.42
N LYS A 125 -10.03 3.90 -4.94
CA LYS A 125 -10.18 5.22 -4.30
C LYS A 125 -9.59 5.26 -2.89
N GLU A 126 -9.45 4.10 -2.25
CA GLU A 126 -9.08 3.97 -0.84
C GLU A 126 -7.62 3.54 -0.64
N VAL A 127 -7.07 2.73 -1.56
CA VAL A 127 -5.72 2.18 -1.48
C VAL A 127 -5.11 1.99 -2.88
N ASP A 128 -3.78 1.92 -2.93
CA ASP A 128 -3.04 1.55 -4.14
C ASP A 128 -2.98 0.02 -4.30
N PHE A 129 -2.96 -0.44 -5.56
CA PHE A 129 -2.84 -1.85 -5.91
C PHE A 129 -1.54 -2.11 -6.68
N SER A 130 -0.96 -3.30 -6.47
CA SER A 130 0.12 -3.78 -7.32
C SER A 130 -0.35 -4.02 -8.76
N VAL A 131 0.61 -4.30 -9.64
CA VAL A 131 0.30 -5.10 -10.83
C VAL A 131 -0.37 -6.42 -10.39
N PRO A 132 -1.41 -6.91 -11.10
CA PRO A 132 -2.07 -8.16 -10.73
C PRO A 132 -1.07 -9.33 -10.67
N TYR A 133 -1.11 -10.12 -9.60
CA TYR A 133 -0.24 -11.30 -9.44
C TYR A 133 -0.91 -12.62 -9.88
N TYR A 134 -2.22 -12.63 -10.11
CA TYR A 134 -2.95 -13.63 -10.89
C TYR A 134 -4.22 -13.03 -11.49
N THR A 135 -4.87 -13.77 -12.40
CA THR A 135 -6.20 -13.42 -12.94
C THR A 135 -7.06 -14.67 -12.93
N ALA A 136 -8.22 -14.59 -12.30
CA ALA A 136 -9.21 -15.65 -12.29
C ALA A 136 -10.26 -15.41 -13.38
N LYS A 137 -10.77 -16.50 -13.94
CA LYS A 137 -12.02 -16.52 -14.70
C LYS A 137 -13.07 -17.19 -13.84
N GLU A 138 -14.14 -16.47 -13.55
CA GLU A 138 -15.28 -17.02 -12.82
C GLU A 138 -16.17 -17.79 -13.79
N THR A 139 -16.71 -18.92 -13.34
CA THR A 139 -17.67 -19.72 -14.10
C THR A 139 -18.85 -20.07 -13.21
N LEU A 140 -20.04 -20.17 -13.81
CA LEU A 140 -21.21 -20.68 -13.12
C LEU A 140 -21.11 -22.20 -13.00
N VAL A 141 -21.49 -22.71 -11.82
CA VAL A 141 -21.55 -24.15 -11.53
C VAL A 141 -22.98 -24.48 -11.11
N ILE A 142 -23.57 -25.50 -11.73
CA ILE A 142 -24.90 -26.03 -11.39
C ILE A 142 -24.79 -27.51 -11.05
N ARG A 143 -25.74 -28.03 -10.26
CA ARG A 143 -25.80 -29.46 -9.95
C ARG A 143 -25.93 -30.27 -11.23
N SER A 144 -25.23 -31.40 -11.31
CA SER A 144 -25.19 -32.25 -12.51
C SER A 144 -26.58 -32.77 -12.91
N ASN A 145 -27.45 -33.06 -11.94
CA ASN A 145 -28.83 -33.51 -12.15
C ASN A 145 -29.79 -32.39 -12.58
N GLU A 146 -29.41 -31.12 -12.44
CA GLU A 146 -30.19 -29.94 -12.87
C GLU A 146 -29.71 -29.39 -14.21
N ALA A 147 -28.54 -29.83 -14.66
CA ALA A 147 -27.93 -29.48 -15.93
C ALA A 147 -28.56 -30.21 -17.13
N LYS A 148 -29.90 -30.16 -17.27
CA LYS A 148 -30.55 -30.63 -18.51
C LYS A 148 -29.92 -29.87 -19.70
N LYS A 149 -29.68 -30.57 -20.81
CA LYS A 149 -29.10 -29.99 -22.05
C LYS A 149 -29.86 -28.75 -22.56
N SER A 150 -31.13 -28.61 -22.17
CA SER A 150 -32.01 -27.49 -22.51
C SER A 150 -32.07 -26.36 -21.47
N SER A 151 -31.27 -26.41 -20.38
CA SER A 151 -31.29 -25.36 -19.37
C SER A 151 -30.78 -24.04 -19.96
N PRO A 152 -31.54 -22.94 -19.91
CA PRO A 152 -31.09 -21.61 -20.34
C PRO A 152 -29.81 -21.15 -19.60
N ILE A 153 -29.54 -21.75 -18.43
CA ILE A 153 -28.33 -21.48 -17.67
C ILE A 153 -27.08 -21.93 -18.44
N LYS A 154 -27.16 -23.00 -19.25
CA LYS A 154 -26.04 -23.41 -20.12
C LYS A 154 -25.74 -22.40 -21.23
N THR A 155 -26.73 -21.62 -21.67
CA THR A 155 -26.52 -20.54 -22.66
C THR A 155 -25.96 -19.26 -22.03
N TRP A 156 -25.95 -19.15 -20.71
CA TRP A 156 -25.25 -18.08 -19.97
C TRP A 156 -23.81 -18.47 -19.61
N LEU A 157 -23.39 -19.70 -19.92
CA LEU A 157 -22.01 -20.14 -19.88
C LEU A 157 -21.32 -19.66 -21.17
N VAL A 158 -20.89 -18.40 -21.19
CA VAL A 158 -20.01 -17.84 -22.23
C VAL A 158 -18.58 -18.36 -22.12
#